data_AF-A0AAV2IR62-F1
#
_entry.id   AF-A0AAV2IR62-F1
#
_cell.length_a   1.000
_cell.length_b   1.000
_cell.length_c   1.000
_cell.angle_alpha   90.00
_cell.angle_beta   90.00
_cell.angle_gamma   90.00
#
_symmetry.space_group_name_H-M   'P 1'
#
loop_
_entity.id
_entity.type
_entity.pdbx_description
1 polymer ?
#
loop_
_entity_poly.entity_id
_entity_poly.type
_entity_poly.pdbx_seq_one_letter_code
_entity_poly.pdbx_strand_id
1 'polypeptide(L)'
;VQALDSLDKNDISEIRVFTKPPELVQTVLEAVAILLGYKTDWASCKAMLGEGNFLRKLVEFDKDNIPAAKLAKVRKYTAMANFVPDVVAKVSKACKSLVMWVRAMDIYSVVAKQVEPKKQA
;
A
#
# COMPACT_ATOMS: atom_id res chain seq x y z
N VAL A 1 9.02 8.67 -5.46
CA VAL A 1 8.55 7.26 -5.64
C VAL A 1 9.60 6.23 -5.16
N GLN A 2 10.60 6.62 -4.36
CA GLN A 2 11.70 5.75 -3.92
C GLN A 2 11.28 4.49 -3.14
N ALA A 3 10.10 4.48 -2.51
CA ALA A 3 9.62 3.32 -1.75
C ALA A 3 9.36 2.08 -2.63
N LEU A 4 9.00 2.26 -3.90
CA LEU A 4 8.72 1.15 -4.81
C LEU A 4 9.96 0.62 -5.54
N ASP A 5 11.03 1.41 -5.63
CA ASP A 5 12.28 1.00 -6.30
C ASP A 5 12.98 -0.14 -5.55
N SER A 6 12.67 -0.31 -4.26
CA SER A 6 13.19 -1.39 -3.41
C SER A 6 12.32 -2.66 -3.44
N LEU A 7 11.30 -2.74 -4.30
CA LEU A 7 10.40 -3.89 -4.40
C LEU A 7 10.61 -4.58 -5.76
N ASP A 8 11.05 -5.83 -5.76
CA ASP A 8 11.29 -6.59 -6.97
C ASP A 8 10.27 -7.74 -7.20
N LYS A 9 10.43 -8.49 -8.30
CA LYS A 9 9.55 -9.63 -8.61
C LYS A 9 9.75 -10.82 -7.66
N ASN A 10 10.94 -10.99 -7.10
CA ASN A 10 11.25 -12.08 -6.17
C ASN A 10 10.55 -11.82 -4.83
N ASP A 11 10.68 -10.61 -4.32
CA ASP A 11 9.96 -10.09 -3.14
C ASP A 11 8.44 -10.34 -3.23
N ILE A 12 7.85 -10.03 -4.38
CA ILE A 12 6.41 -10.27 -4.62
C ILE A 12 6.10 -11.77 -4.63
N SER A 13 6.98 -12.58 -5.23
CA SER A 13 6.81 -14.03 -5.30
C SER A 13 6.90 -14.68 -3.91
N GLU A 14 7.79 -14.18 -3.04
CA GLU A 14 7.92 -14.60 -1.64
C GLU A 14 6.63 -14.33 -0.85
N ILE A 15 6.01 -13.18 -1.04
CA ILE A 15 4.73 -12.88 -0.39
C ILE A 15 3.62 -13.83 -0.89
N ARG A 16 3.62 -14.18 -2.17
CA ARG A 16 2.58 -15.05 -2.75
C ARG A 16 2.68 -16.49 -2.27
N VAL A 17 3.86 -17.00 -1.91
CA VAL A 17 4.01 -18.40 -1.49
C VAL A 17 3.49 -18.65 -0.07
N PHE A 18 3.18 -17.62 0.72
CA PHE A 18 2.57 -17.81 2.03
C PHE A 18 1.24 -18.58 1.91
N THR A 19 1.17 -19.73 2.59
CA THR A 19 -0.04 -20.54 2.72
C THR A 19 -0.98 -19.94 3.77
N LYS A 20 -0.39 -19.45 4.87
CA LYS A 20 -1.04 -18.66 5.91
C LYS A 20 -0.22 -17.38 6.11
N PRO A 21 -0.64 -16.24 5.55
CA PRO A 21 0.13 -15.01 5.69
C PRO A 21 0.17 -14.57 7.16
N PRO A 22 1.30 -14.01 7.63
CA PRO A 22 1.32 -13.28 8.90
C PRO A 22 0.26 -12.18 8.88
N GLU A 23 -0.39 -11.94 10.02
CA GLU A 23 -1.46 -10.93 10.15
C GLU A 23 -1.01 -9.56 9.63
N LEU A 24 0.23 -9.17 9.91
CA LEU A 24 0.82 -7.94 9.39
C LEU A 24 0.92 -7.93 7.86
N VAL A 25 1.38 -9.01 7.24
CA VAL A 25 1.49 -9.11 5.77
C VAL A 25 0.11 -9.00 5.14
N GLN A 26 -0.88 -9.70 5.68
CA GLN A 26 -2.25 -9.62 5.21
C GLN A 26 -2.79 -8.18 5.31
N THR A 27 -2.63 -7.55 6.48
CA THR A 27 -3.05 -6.16 6.74
C THR A 27 -2.45 -5.17 5.72
N VAL A 28 -1.16 -5.33 5.39
CA VAL A 28 -0.47 -4.50 4.39
C VAL A 28 -1.09 -4.65 3.01
N LEU A 29 -1.36 -5.89 2.60
CA LEU A 29 -1.92 -6.17 1.28
C LEU A 29 -3.38 -5.74 1.16
N GLU A 30 -4.15 -5.87 2.23
CA GLU A 30 -5.51 -5.33 2.30
C GLU A 30 -5.52 -3.82 2.08
N ALA A 31 -4.60 -3.09 2.72
CA ALA A 31 -4.48 -1.65 2.54
C ALA A 31 -4.12 -1.26 1.08
N VAL A 32 -3.21 -2.00 0.45
CA VAL A 32 -2.86 -1.81 -0.97
C VAL A 32 -4.05 -2.14 -1.88
N ALA A 33 -4.75 -3.26 -1.61
CA ALA A 33 -5.92 -3.67 -2.37
C ALA A 33 -7.02 -2.61 -2.31
N ILE A 34 -7.26 -1.99 -1.15
CA ILE A 34 -8.25 -0.91 -0.99
C ILE A 34 -7.90 0.30 -1.86
N LEU A 35 -6.62 0.72 -1.89
CA LEU A 35 -6.17 1.83 -2.73
C LEU A 35 -6.41 1.53 -4.20
N LEU A 36 -5.98 0.35 -4.64
CA LEU A 36 -6.16 -0.11 -6.02
C LEU A 36 -7.61 -0.48 -6.38
N GLY A 37 -8.50 -0.60 -5.39
CA GLY A 37 -9.92 -0.91 -5.60
C GLY A 37 -10.23 -2.41 -5.74
N TYR A 38 -9.31 -3.28 -5.33
CA TYR A 38 -9.54 -4.71 -5.21
C TYR A 38 -10.23 -5.09 -3.91
N LYS A 39 -10.70 -6.33 -3.82
CA LYS A 39 -11.24 -6.88 -2.58
C LYS A 39 -10.11 -7.17 -1.57
N THR A 40 -10.45 -7.08 -0.29
CA THR A 40 -9.52 -7.28 0.83
C THR A 40 -9.32 -8.76 1.20
N ASP A 41 -9.89 -9.70 0.45
CA ASP A 41 -9.63 -11.12 0.68
C ASP A 41 -8.23 -11.53 0.21
N TRP A 42 -7.62 -12.48 0.94
CA TRP A 42 -6.29 -13.00 0.64
C TRP A 42 -6.16 -13.54 -0.79
N ALA A 43 -7.22 -14.19 -1.30
CA ALA A 43 -7.24 -14.70 -2.66
C ALA A 43 -7.11 -13.57 -3.70
N SER A 44 -7.89 -12.49 -3.56
CA SER A 44 -7.78 -11.31 -4.42
C SER A 44 -6.44 -10.61 -4.28
N CYS A 45 -5.91 -10.49 -3.05
CA CYS A 45 -4.59 -9.91 -2.82
C CYS A 45 -3.48 -10.72 -3.51
N LYS A 46 -3.54 -12.05 -3.42
CA LYS A 46 -2.58 -12.97 -4.04
C LYS A 46 -2.67 -12.97 -5.57
N ALA A 47 -3.87 -12.79 -6.12
CA ALA A 47 -4.09 -12.59 -7.55
C ALA A 47 -3.49 -11.27 -8.03
N MET A 48 -3.78 -10.17 -7.32
CA MET A 48 -3.24 -8.82 -7.58
C MET A 48 -1.70 -8.82 -7.58
N LEU A 49 -1.07 -9.45 -6.59
CA LEU A 49 0.39 -9.61 -6.54
C LEU A 49 0.94 -10.44 -7.73
N GLY A 50 0.13 -11.33 -8.29
CA GLY A 50 0.52 -12.14 -9.44
C GLY A 50 0.44 -11.44 -10.78
N GLU A 51 -0.14 -10.24 -10.82
CA GLU A 51 -0.25 -9.48 -12.06
C GLU A 51 1.12 -8.94 -12.49
N GLY A 52 1.54 -9.22 -13.73
CA GLY A 52 2.84 -8.78 -14.24
C GLY A 52 3.01 -7.25 -14.31
N ASN A 53 1.90 -6.50 -14.23
CA ASN A 53 1.86 -5.05 -14.19
C ASN A 53 1.59 -4.48 -12.78
N PHE A 54 1.63 -5.29 -11.72
CA PHE A 54 1.36 -4.84 -10.35
C PHE A 54 2.24 -3.65 -9.93
N LEU A 55 3.56 -3.76 -10.09
CA LEU A 55 4.49 -2.66 -9.78
C LEU A 55 4.18 -1.40 -10.60
N ARG A 56 3.88 -1.58 -11.89
CA ARG A 56 3.50 -0.49 -12.78
C ARG A 56 2.23 0.21 -12.29
N LYS A 57 1.22 -0.53 -11.86
CA LYS A 57 -0.02 0.04 -11.28
C LYS A 57 0.23 0.86 -10.03
N LEU A 58 1.21 0.47 -9.19
CA LEU A 58 1.57 1.25 -7.99
C LEU A 58 2.27 2.57 -8.34
N VAL A 59 3.10 2.56 -9.39
CA VAL A 59 3.83 3.74 -9.86
C VAL A 59 2.90 4.71 -10.61
N GLU A 60 2.04 4.18 -11.48
CA GLU A 60 1.06 4.93 -12.27
C GLU A 60 -0.21 5.26 -11.47
N PHE A 61 -0.27 4.90 -10.17
CA PHE A 61 -1.43 5.13 -9.33
C PHE A 61 -1.75 6.62 -9.22
N ASP A 62 -3.00 6.98 -9.51
CA ASP A 62 -3.49 8.35 -9.39
C ASP A 62 -3.68 8.74 -7.91
N LYS A 63 -2.62 9.29 -7.35
CA LYS A 63 -2.56 9.80 -5.98
C LYS A 63 -3.33 11.12 -5.78
N ASP A 64 -3.68 11.80 -6.86
CA ASP A 64 -4.37 13.09 -6.83
C ASP A 64 -5.90 12.88 -6.76
N ASN A 65 -6.41 11.80 -7.39
CA ASN A 65 -7.83 11.43 -7.38
C ASN A 65 -8.17 10.23 -6.49
N ILE A 66 -7.71 10.20 -5.23
CA ILE A 66 -8.09 9.14 -4.29
C ILE A 66 -9.43 9.45 -3.60
N PRO A 67 -10.47 8.61 -3.76
CA PRO A 67 -11.74 8.79 -3.06
C PRO A 67 -11.59 8.82 -1.53
N ALA A 68 -12.27 9.75 -0.87
CA ALA A 68 -12.27 9.88 0.59
C ALA A 68 -12.66 8.58 1.31
N ALA A 69 -13.56 7.78 0.72
CA ALA A 69 -13.95 6.48 1.25
C ALA A 69 -12.79 5.47 1.29
N LYS A 70 -11.91 5.46 0.29
CA LYS A 70 -10.71 4.61 0.28
C LYS A 70 -9.71 5.09 1.33
N LEU A 71 -9.46 6.40 1.41
CA LEU A 71 -8.56 7.00 2.41
C LEU A 71 -9.02 6.71 3.83
N ALA A 72 -10.32 6.84 4.12
CA ALA A 72 -10.87 6.55 5.44
C ALA A 72 -10.63 5.09 5.86
N LYS A 73 -10.73 4.15 4.91
CA LYS A 73 -10.41 2.73 5.16
C LYS A 73 -8.91 2.54 5.38
N VAL A 74 -8.06 3.10 4.53
CA VAL A 74 -6.59 3.03 4.65
C VAL A 74 -6.10 3.62 5.97
N ARG A 75 -6.70 4.73 6.43
CA ARG A 75 -6.37 5.36 7.70
C ARG A 75 -6.60 4.48 8.92
N LYS A 76 -7.57 3.57 8.87
CA LYS A 76 -7.77 2.59 9.94
C LYS A 76 -6.55 1.69 10.10
N TYR A 77 -5.86 1.39 9.00
CA TYR A 77 -4.62 0.61 8.99
C TYR A 77 -3.42 1.48 9.36
N THR A 78 -3.25 2.65 8.74
CA THR A 78 -2.08 3.52 9.02
C THR A 78 -2.06 4.08 10.45
N ALA A 79 -3.21 4.13 11.12
CA ALA A 79 -3.33 4.49 12.53
C ALA A 79 -2.95 3.35 13.50
N MET A 80 -2.82 2.11 13.02
CA MET A 80 -2.40 0.99 13.88
C MET A 80 -0.90 1.11 14.20
N ALA A 81 -0.53 0.92 15.46
CA ALA A 81 0.87 1.01 15.91
C ALA A 81 1.79 -0.03 15.25
N ASN A 82 1.22 -1.14 14.78
CA ASN A 82 1.93 -2.23 14.12
C ASN A 82 2.06 -2.01 12.60
N PHE A 83 1.35 -1.05 12.01
CA PHE A 83 1.41 -0.68 10.59
C PHE A 83 2.51 0.35 10.32
N VAL A 84 3.71 0.06 10.79
CA VAL A 84 4.89 0.92 10.62
C VAL A 84 5.98 0.16 9.86
N PRO A 85 6.75 0.83 8.98
CA PRO A 85 7.74 0.17 8.17
C PRO A 85 8.75 -0.63 8.99
N ASP A 86 9.17 -0.14 10.16
CA ASP A 86 10.15 -0.82 11.01
C ASP A 86 9.64 -2.12 11.64
N VAL A 87 8.34 -2.19 11.94
CA VAL A 87 7.71 -3.41 12.47
C VAL A 87 7.51 -4.41 11.34
N VAL A 88 7.00 -3.95 10.20
CA VAL A 88 6.75 -4.82 9.04
C VAL A 88 8.05 -5.32 8.41
N ALA A 89 9.13 -4.54 8.45
CA ALA A 89 10.46 -4.94 7.98
C ALA A 89 11.01 -6.18 8.70
N LYS A 90 10.60 -6.41 9.97
CA LYS A 90 10.98 -7.62 10.72
C LYS A 90 10.29 -8.88 10.19
N VAL A 91 9.17 -8.73 9.50
CA VAL A 91 8.40 -9.82 8.89
C VAL A 91 8.80 -10.02 7.44
N SER A 92 8.85 -8.93 6.67
CA SER A 92 9.22 -8.97 5.25
C SER A 92 9.73 -7.61 4.79
N LYS A 93 10.89 -7.62 4.12
CA LYS A 93 11.46 -6.42 3.47
C LYS A 93 10.57 -5.94 2.33
N ALA A 94 9.99 -6.84 1.54
CA ALA A 94 9.02 -6.52 0.51
C ALA A 94 7.80 -5.76 1.07
N CYS A 95 7.24 -6.25 2.18
CA CYS A 95 6.10 -5.60 2.83
C CYS A 95 6.46 -4.22 3.42
N LYS A 96 7.72 -3.98 3.82
CA LYS A 96 8.20 -2.65 4.25
C LYS A 96 7.98 -1.61 3.15
N SER A 97 8.40 -1.92 1.93
CA SER A 97 8.25 -1.05 0.74
C SER A 97 6.78 -0.72 0.46
N LEU A 98 5.90 -1.74 0.55
CA LEU A 98 4.46 -1.56 0.39
C LEU A 98 3.83 -0.67 1.48
N VAL A 99 4.19 -0.87 2.75
CA VAL A 99 3.72 0.00 3.85
C VAL A 99 4.14 1.44 3.65
N MET A 100 5.40 1.67 3.28
CA MET A 100 5.90 3.01 3.00
C MET A 100 5.11 3.67 1.88
N TRP A 101 4.80 2.93 0.81
CA TRP A 101 3.98 3.43 -0.29
C TRP A 101 2.56 3.79 0.15
N VAL A 102 1.87 2.90 0.88
CA VAL A 102 0.51 3.17 1.40
C VAL A 102 0.49 4.43 2.28
N ARG A 103 1.46 4.55 3.19
CA ARG A 103 1.59 5.73 4.07
C ARG A 103 1.89 6.99 3.27
N ALA A 104 2.74 6.90 2.25
CA ALA A 104 3.03 8.03 1.37
C ALA A 104 1.77 8.52 0.64
N MET A 105 0.87 7.62 0.20
CA MET A 105 -0.40 7.99 -0.43
C MET A 105 -1.36 8.71 0.52
N ASP A 106 -1.48 8.23 1.77
CA ASP A 106 -2.30 8.89 2.79
C ASP A 106 -1.74 10.28 3.16
N ILE A 107 -0.42 10.38 3.39
CA ILE A 107 0.25 11.67 3.67
C ILE A 107 0.10 12.62 2.49
N TYR A 108 0.34 12.16 1.26
CA TYR A 108 0.18 12.98 0.07
C TYR A 108 -1.24 13.53 -0.04
N SER A 109 -2.27 12.70 0.21
CA SER A 109 -3.66 13.17 0.17
C SER A 109 -3.98 14.20 1.27
N VAL A 110 -3.42 14.05 2.48
CA VAL A 110 -3.55 15.06 3.55
C VAL A 110 -2.90 16.37 3.12
N VAL A 111 -1.65 16.30 2.65
CA VAL A 111 -0.86 17.46 2.27
C VAL A 111 -1.52 18.15 1.08
N ALA A 112 -1.85 17.43 0.00
CA ALA A 112 -2.51 17.97 -1.19
C ALA A 112 -3.76 18.79 -0.82
N LYS A 113 -4.63 18.25 0.05
CA LYS A 113 -5.82 18.97 0.56
C LYS A 113 -5.49 20.22 1.39
N GLN A 114 -4.35 20.25 2.08
CA GLN A 114 -3.89 21.43 2.82
C GLN A 114 -3.16 22.45 1.94
N VAL A 115 -2.56 22.04 0.82
CA VAL A 115 -1.87 22.96 -0.11
C VAL A 115 -2.79 23.49 -1.22
N GLU A 116 -3.88 22.80 -1.55
CA GLU A 116 -4.93 23.31 -2.44
C GLU A 116 -5.39 24.74 -2.10
N PRO A 117 -5.68 25.10 -0.83
CA PRO A 117 -6.03 26.49 -0.50
C PRO A 117 -4.88 27.50 -0.60
N LYS A 118 -3.62 27.07 -0.84
CA LYS A 118 -2.46 27.97 -0.96
C LYS A 118 -1.97 28.19 -2.40
N LYS A 119 -2.48 27.45 -3.39
CA LYS A 119 -2.12 27.64 -4.82
C LYS A 119 -3.04 28.63 -5.56
N GLN A 120 -4.08 29.15 -4.91
CA GLN A 120 -4.99 30.16 -5.47
C GLN A 120 -4.87 31.54 -4.80
N ALA A 121 -3.81 31.79 -4.02
CA ALA A 121 -3.51 33.09 -3.44
C ALA A 121 -2.40 33.81 -4.22
#